data_AF-A0A914YT89-F1
#
_entry.id   AF-A0A914YT89-F1
#
_cell.length_a   1.000
_cell.length_b   1.000
_cell.length_c   1.000
_cell.angle_alpha   90.00
_cell.angle_beta   90.00
_cell.angle_gamma   90.00
#
_symmetry.space_group_name_H-M   'P 1'
#
loop_
_entity.id
_entity.type
_entity.pdbx_description
1 polymer ?
#
loop_
_entity_poly.entity_id
_entity_poly.type
_entity_poly.pdbx_seq_one_letter_code
_entity_poly.pdbx_strand_id
1 'polypeptide(L)'
;MKNVVLQWGEMPSSVAYISTNQIMGWGNKAIEIRSVDSGHLDGVFMHKKAQKLKFLCERNDKVFFSSAKGGGASQIYFMTLNKPGISNW
;
A
#
# COMPACT_ATOMS: atom_id res chain seq x y z
N MET A 1 -20.98 -10.11 10.79
CA MET A 1 -19.84 -9.43 10.14
C MET A 1 -20.37 -8.68 8.93
N LYS A 2 -20.08 -7.38 8.78
CA LYS A 2 -20.39 -6.65 7.54
C LYS A 2 -19.31 -7.03 6.53
N ASN A 3 -19.71 -7.50 5.34
CA ASN A 3 -18.79 -7.77 4.25
C ASN A 3 -18.65 -6.50 3.42
N VAL A 4 -17.44 -5.99 3.35
CA VAL A 4 -17.10 -4.85 2.48
C VAL A 4 -16.41 -5.41 1.24
N VAL A 5 -16.93 -5.04 0.06
CA VAL A 5 -16.32 -5.43 -1.22
C VAL A 5 -15.41 -4.30 -1.68
N LEU A 6 -14.12 -4.59 -1.86
CA LEU A 6 -13.15 -3.62 -2.38
C LEU A 6 -13.11 -3.69 -3.91
N GLN A 7 -13.41 -2.57 -4.57
CA GLN A 7 -13.34 -2.43 -6.02
C GLN A 7 -12.05 -1.71 -6.43
N TRP A 8 -11.01 -2.47 -6.74
CA TRP A 8 -9.73 -1.92 -7.21
C TRP A 8 -9.83 -1.37 -8.64
N GLY A 9 -9.14 -0.27 -8.94
CA GLY A 9 -9.02 0.26 -10.31
C GLY A 9 -8.19 -0.65 -11.21
N GLU A 10 -7.23 -1.37 -10.63
CA GLU A 10 -6.54 -2.51 -11.23
C GLU A 10 -6.35 -3.62 -10.20
N MET A 11 -6.33 -4.89 -10.62
CA MET A 11 -6.06 -5.99 -9.67
C MET A 11 -4.65 -5.84 -9.08
N PRO A 12 -4.50 -5.62 -7.76
CA PRO A 12 -3.20 -5.41 -7.15
C PRO A 12 -2.40 -6.71 -7.13
N SER A 13 -1.07 -6.58 -7.26
CA SER A 13 -0.16 -7.73 -7.19
C SER A 13 0.18 -8.15 -5.75
N SER A 14 -0.03 -7.24 -4.79
CA SER A 14 0.01 -7.50 -3.36
C SER A 14 -0.98 -6.59 -2.65
N VAL A 15 -1.60 -7.08 -1.58
CA VAL A 15 -2.51 -6.35 -0.71
C VAL A 15 -2.04 -6.48 0.73
N ALA A 16 -2.14 -5.42 1.52
CA ALA A 16 -1.83 -5.46 2.94
C ALA A 16 -2.83 -4.63 3.74
N TYR A 17 -3.26 -5.18 4.87
CA TYR A 17 -3.89 -4.40 5.94
C TYR A 17 -2.80 -3.76 6.78
N ILE A 18 -2.94 -2.48 7.07
CA ILE A 18 -1.98 -1.71 7.86
C ILE A 18 -2.63 -1.12 9.11
N SER A 19 -1.82 -0.72 10.09
CA SER A 19 -2.31 -0.38 11.43
C SER A 19 -3.12 0.93 11.51
N THR A 20 -3.36 1.63 10.39
CA THR A 20 -4.21 2.83 10.29
C THR A 20 -5.66 2.51 9.92
N ASN A 21 -6.09 1.24 10.07
CA ASN A 21 -7.40 0.74 9.62
C ASN A 21 -7.63 0.96 8.11
N GLN A 22 -6.57 0.76 7.33
CA GLN A 22 -6.58 0.89 5.88
C GLN A 22 -6.06 -0.38 5.24
N ILE A 23 -6.55 -0.66 4.04
CA ILE A 23 -6.02 -1.69 3.16
C ILE A 23 -5.34 -0.99 1.99
N MET A 24 -4.10 -1.38 1.73
CA MET A 24 -3.30 -0.89 0.62
C MET A 24 -3.20 -1.96 -0.46
N GLY A 25 -3.36 -1.57 -1.73
CA GLY A 25 -3.18 -2.43 -2.89
C GLY A 25 -2.10 -1.90 -3.82
N TRP A 26 -1.07 -2.71 -4.09
CA TRP A 26 0.02 -2.36 -5.01
C TRP A 26 -0.28 -2.88 -6.41
N GLY A 27 -0.84 -2.01 -7.25
CA GLY A 27 -1.01 -2.21 -8.68
C GLY A 27 0.24 -1.86 -9.48
N ASN A 28 0.20 -2.13 -10.79
CA ASN A 28 1.30 -1.81 -11.70
C ASN A 28 1.38 -0.32 -12.03
N LYS A 29 0.25 0.39 -12.00
CA LYS A 29 0.11 1.81 -12.33
C LYS A 29 -0.07 2.69 -11.09
N ALA A 30 -0.63 2.16 -10.02
CA ALA A 30 -0.81 2.91 -8.78
C ALA A 30 -0.71 2.06 -7.52
N ILE A 31 -0.54 2.72 -6.37
CA ILE A 31 -0.87 2.15 -5.06
C ILE A 31 -2.17 2.80 -4.59
N GLU A 32 -3.19 1.99 -4.34
CA GLU A 32 -4.49 2.45 -3.81
C GLU A 32 -4.53 2.22 -2.30
N ILE A 33 -5.11 3.17 -1.56
CA ILE A 33 -5.35 3.11 -0.11
C ILE A 33 -6.85 3.20 0.10
N ARG A 34 -7.42 2.24 0.83
CA ARG A 34 -8.86 2.15 1.06
C ARG A 34 -9.19 1.96 2.52
N SER A 35 -10.27 2.58 2.95
CA SER A 35 -10.86 2.35 4.28
C SER A 35 -11.37 0.92 4.40
N VAL A 36 -11.02 0.23 5.49
CA VAL A 36 -11.49 -1.14 5.75
C VAL A 36 -12.99 -1.19 6.00
N ASP A 37 -13.52 -0.20 6.71
CA ASP A 37 -14.92 -0.21 7.16
C ASP A 37 -15.92 0.08 6.03
N SER A 38 -15.51 0.86 5.03
CA SER A 38 -16.38 1.36 3.96
C SER A 38 -15.97 0.93 2.57
N GLY A 39 -14.71 0.54 2.36
CA GLY A 39 -14.12 0.29 1.04
C GLY A 39 -13.86 1.57 0.22
N HIS A 40 -14.12 2.74 0.81
CA HIS A 40 -13.87 4.04 0.21
C HIS A 40 -12.39 4.20 -0.17
N LEU A 41 -12.14 4.93 -1.25
CA LEU A 41 -10.80 5.21 -1.74
C LEU A 41 -10.24 6.44 -1.01
N ASP A 42 -9.40 6.20 -0.01
CA ASP A 42 -8.80 7.25 0.82
C ASP A 42 -7.64 7.95 0.10
N GLY A 43 -6.96 7.26 -0.83
CA GLY A 43 -5.83 7.85 -1.55
C GLY A 43 -5.28 6.97 -2.68
N VAL A 44 -4.56 7.61 -3.60
CA VAL A 44 -3.90 6.96 -4.75
C VAL A 44 -2.52 7.57 -4.96
N PHE A 45 -1.49 6.72 -5.00
CA PHE A 45 -0.15 7.09 -5.43
C PHE A 45 0.11 6.56 -6.84
N MET A 46 0.11 7.46 -7.83
CA MET A 46 0.33 7.11 -9.23
C MET A 46 1.82 6.90 -9.52
N HIS A 47 2.15 5.83 -10.24
CA HIS A 47 3.51 5.59 -10.71
C HIS A 47 3.79 6.40 -11.98
N LYS A 48 5.00 6.96 -12.10
CA LYS A 48 5.44 7.63 -13.35
C LYS A 48 5.52 6.68 -14.54
N LYS A 49 5.80 5.40 -14.29
CA LYS A 49 5.86 4.31 -15.26
C LYS A 49 5.30 3.06 -14.63
N ALA A 50 4.73 2.17 -15.44
CA ALA A 50 4.26 0.89 -14.93
C ALA A 50 5.42 0.09 -14.32
N GLN A 51 5.26 -0.36 -13.09
CA GLN A 51 6.27 -1.11 -12.36
C GLN A 51 5.64 -2.07 -11.36
N LYS A 52 6.22 -3.26 -11.22
CA LYS A 52 5.73 -4.25 -10.27
C LYS A 52 6.31 -3.96 -8.89
N LEU A 53 5.46 -3.45 -8.00
CA LEU A 53 5.78 -3.28 -6.60
C LEU A 53 5.20 -4.40 -5.75
N LYS A 54 5.90 -4.80 -4.70
CA LYS A 54 5.43 -5.80 -3.74
C LYS A 54 5.54 -5.28 -2.32
N PHE A 55 4.47 -5.40 -1.56
CA PHE A 55 4.51 -5.23 -0.11
C PHE A 55 5.55 -6.16 0.52
N LEU A 56 6.26 -5.66 1.53
CA LEU A 56 7.18 -6.45 2.35
C LEU A 56 6.68 -6.54 3.78
N CYS A 57 6.58 -5.40 4.46
CA CYS A 57 6.07 -5.33 5.82
C CYS A 57 5.67 -3.91 6.21
N GLU A 58 4.86 -3.81 7.25
CA GLU A 58 4.77 -2.60 8.06
C GLU A 58 5.70 -2.77 9.27
N ARG A 59 6.50 -1.75 9.59
CA ARG A 59 7.32 -1.72 10.81
C ARG A 59 7.43 -0.29 11.32
N ASN A 60 7.23 -0.12 12.62
CA ASN A 60 7.13 1.18 13.31
C ASN A 60 5.99 2.03 12.74
N ASP A 61 6.33 3.07 11.98
CA ASP A 61 5.46 4.00 11.28
C ASP A 61 5.65 3.91 9.76
N LYS A 62 6.29 2.84 9.24
CA LYS A 62 6.66 2.75 7.82
C LYS A 62 6.10 1.50 7.18
N VAL A 63 5.66 1.67 5.94
CA VAL A 63 5.33 0.56 5.04
C VAL A 63 6.47 0.39 4.06
N PHE A 64 7.12 -0.77 4.10
CA PHE A 64 8.21 -1.14 3.20
C PHE A 64 7.68 -1.96 2.03
N PHE A 65 8.17 -1.65 0.83
CA PHE A 65 7.82 -2.37 -0.39
C PHE A 65 9.01 -2.38 -1.35
N SER A 66 9.06 -3.38 -2.23
CA SER A 66 10.13 -3.53 -3.22
C SER A 66 9.63 -3.30 -4.64
N SER A 67 10.50 -2.83 -5.53
CA SER A 67 10.34 -3.00 -6.98
C SER A 67 11.23 -4.12 -7.48
N ALA A 68 10.73 -4.90 -8.45
CA ALA A 68 11.56 -5.77 -9.26
C ALA A 68 12.17 -4.94 -10.39
N LYS A 69 13.51 -4.86 -10.45
CA LYS A 69 14.22 -4.29 -11.60
C LYS A 69 14.67 -5.42 -12.52
N GLY A 70 14.84 -5.11 -13.82
CA GLY A 70 15.46 -6.05 -14.75
C GLY A 70 16.85 -6.47 -14.26
N GLY A 71 17.23 -7.73 -14.49
CA GLY A 71 18.55 -8.25 -14.11
C GLY A 71 18.67 -8.72 -12.65
N GLY A 72 17.56 -9.03 -11.97
CA GLY A 72 17.57 -9.64 -10.63
C GLY A 72 17.78 -8.66 -9.47
N ALA A 73 18.05 -7.39 -9.76
CA ALA A 73 18.14 -6.34 -8.75
C ALA A 73 16.74 -5.95 -8.22
N SER A 74 16.67 -5.57 -6.94
CA SER A 74 15.46 -5.03 -6.32
C SER A 74 15.77 -3.71 -5.63
N GLN A 75 14.83 -2.76 -5.66
CA GLN A 75 14.94 -1.53 -4.86
C GLN A 75 13.89 -1.55 -3.77
N ILE A 76 14.28 -1.17 -2.56
CA ILE A 76 13.39 -1.02 -1.41
C ILE A 76 12.96 0.44 -1.30
N TYR A 77 11.68 0.65 -1.08
CA TYR A 77 11.06 1.94 -0.80
C TYR A 77 10.33 1.86 0.53
N PHE A 78 10.04 3.02 1.09
CA PHE A 78 9.15 3.12 2.24
C PHE A 78 8.24 4.35 2.12
N MET A 79 7.07 4.25 2.73
CA MET A 79 6.17 5.37 3.00
C MET A 79 5.97 5.51 4.50
N THR A 80 5.94 6.73 4.99
CA THR A 80 5.61 7.02 6.39
C THR A 80 4.09 7.08 6.54
N LEU A 81 3.56 6.35 7.51
CA LEU A 81 2.15 6.36 7.90
C LEU A 81 1.93 7.50 8.89
N ASN A 82 0.88 8.28 8.65
CA ASN A 82 0.43 9.26 9.64
C ASN A 82 -0.46 8.55 10.66
N LYS A 83 0.15 8.01 11.73
CA LYS A 83 -0.57 7.38 12.83
C LYS A 83 -0.95 8.45 13.86
N PRO A 84 -2.24 8.82 14.01
CA PRO A 84 -2.63 9.72 15.10
C PRO A 84 -2.28 9.04 16.44
N GLY A 85 -1.37 9.65 17.21
CA GLY A 85 -0.97 9.17 18.54
C GLY A 85 0.46 8.65 18.70
N ILE A 86 1.28 8.58 17.64
CA ILE A 86 2.73 8.42 17.80
C ILE A 86 3.33 9.82 17.94
N SER A 87 3.37 10.32 19.18
CA SER A 87 4.37 11.32 19.54
C SER A 87 5.75 10.71 19.30
N ASN A 88 6.65 11.44 18.65
CA ASN A 88 8.07 11.13 18.73
C ASN A 88 8.45 11.22 20.22
N TRP A 89 8.83 10.09 20.81
CA TRP A 89 9.53 10.07 22.10
C TRP A 89 11.03 10.19 21.83
#